data_AF-A0A0F0KZS1-F1
#
_entry.id   AF-A0A0F0KZS1-F1
#
_cell.length_a   1.000
_cell.length_b   1.000
_cell.length_c   1.000
_cell.angle_alpha   90.00
_cell.angle_beta   90.00
_cell.angle_gamma   90.00
#
_symmetry.space_group_name_H-M   'P 1'
#
loop_
_entity.id
_entity.type
_entity.pdbx_description
1 polymer ?
#
loop_
_entity_poly.entity_id
_entity_poly.type
_entity_poly.pdbx_seq_one_letter_code
_entity_poly.pdbx_strand_id
1 'polypeptide(L)'
;MALSPDESLAPDDTTGFRVSLSNFDGPFDLLLNLISKHEMDITEVSLSAVTNEFIAYLRELDDDEELDQASEFLVVAATLLDMKVAGLLPQGELVDAEAVALLEARDLLFARLLQYRAFKEVSAWFARCLQREDRRHVRAVRLDEKHRRKTPELVWSLSVDDFAALALLAFAPKEIPHVGLDHLHAPLVSIREQAAIVVTLLRAAETVSFRELVAGVSEPGIVVARFISVLELYRHAALSFEQLEPLGELTLRWAADSWSDETLATLGADYDR
;
A
#
# COMPACT_ATOMS: atom_id res chain seq x y z
N MET A 1 -20.74 -5.38 56.37
CA MET A 1 -19.82 -6.49 56.10
C MET A 1 -19.34 -6.31 54.68
N ALA A 2 -18.09 -5.85 54.54
CA ALA A 2 -17.49 -5.45 53.29
C ALA A 2 -17.23 -6.68 52.41
N LEU A 3 -17.64 -6.62 51.15
CA LEU A 3 -17.15 -7.50 50.10
C LEU A 3 -16.23 -6.66 49.23
N SER A 4 -14.93 -6.92 49.37
CA SER A 4 -13.85 -6.34 48.59
C SER A 4 -13.99 -6.76 47.12
N PRO A 5 -13.89 -5.83 46.15
CA PRO A 5 -13.60 -6.16 44.76
C PRO A 5 -12.12 -5.83 44.52
N ASP A 6 -11.25 -6.82 44.57
CA ASP A 6 -9.90 -6.65 44.03
C ASP A 6 -9.42 -8.01 43.50
N GLU A 7 -10.05 -8.43 42.41
CA GLU A 7 -9.45 -9.41 41.51
C GLU A 7 -8.97 -8.60 40.30
N SER A 8 -7.79 -7.99 40.47
CA SER A 8 -7.07 -7.31 39.42
C SER A 8 -6.75 -8.32 38.32
N LEU A 9 -7.52 -8.30 37.23
CA LEU A 9 -7.08 -8.89 35.97
C LEU A 9 -5.78 -8.16 35.57
N ALA A 10 -4.66 -8.84 35.79
CA ALA A 10 -3.40 -8.47 35.18
C ALA A 10 -3.63 -8.38 33.66
N PRO A 11 -3.17 -7.32 32.99
CA PRO A 11 -3.18 -7.31 31.54
C PRO A 11 -2.29 -8.46 31.08
N ASP A 12 -2.87 -9.35 30.28
CA ASP A 12 -2.15 -10.35 29.51
C ASP A 12 -1.07 -9.60 28.72
N ASP A 13 0.19 -9.83 29.05
CA ASP A 13 1.33 -9.34 28.29
C ASP A 13 1.26 -9.98 26.90
N THR A 14 0.49 -9.38 25.99
CA THR A 14 0.74 -9.48 24.57
C THR A 14 2.11 -8.84 24.36
N THR A 15 3.16 -9.66 24.47
CA THR A 15 4.57 -9.31 24.31
C THR A 15 4.81 -8.83 22.88
N GLY A 16 4.42 -7.59 22.60
CA GLY A 16 5.00 -6.81 21.53
C GLY A 16 6.43 -6.53 21.93
N PHE A 17 7.38 -7.12 21.20
CA PHE A 17 8.79 -6.84 21.36
C PHE A 17 9.00 -5.35 21.04
N ARG A 18 9.24 -4.53 22.07
CA ARG A 18 9.52 -3.10 21.93
C ARG A 18 10.98 -2.89 22.27
N VAL A 19 11.81 -2.72 21.23
CA VAL A 19 13.21 -2.36 21.39
C VAL A 19 13.29 -0.86 21.54
N SER A 20 13.56 -0.39 22.74
CA SER A 20 13.88 1.02 23.00
C SER A 20 15.38 1.13 23.21
N LEU A 21 16.12 1.61 22.21
CA LEU A 21 17.44 2.18 22.47
C LEU A 21 17.24 3.51 23.20
N SER A 22 18.23 3.96 23.95
CA SER A 22 18.19 5.10 24.88
C SER A 22 17.36 6.34 24.45
N ASN A 23 17.13 6.59 23.15
CA ASN A 23 16.22 7.62 22.62
C ASN A 23 15.30 7.21 21.44
N PHE A 24 15.27 5.94 21.01
CA PHE A 24 14.54 5.52 19.79
C PHE A 24 13.74 4.24 20.00
N ASP A 25 12.51 4.21 19.48
CA ASP A 25 11.57 3.08 19.56
C ASP A 25 11.78 2.02 18.44
N GLY A 26 12.97 1.95 17.85
CA GLY A 26 13.32 0.98 16.80
C GLY A 26 14.10 1.57 15.62
N PRO A 27 14.49 0.74 14.63
CA PRO A 27 15.37 1.15 13.53
C PRO A 27 14.73 2.16 12.58
N PHE A 28 13.41 2.05 12.35
CA PHE A 28 12.69 3.01 11.52
C PHE A 28 12.57 4.38 12.17
N ASP A 29 12.57 4.44 13.51
CA ASP A 29 12.54 5.70 14.23
C ASP A 29 13.85 6.48 14.10
N LEU A 30 14.96 5.76 14.26
CA LEU A 30 16.30 6.27 14.00
C LEU A 30 16.43 6.75 12.55
N LEU A 31 15.99 5.95 11.57
CA LEU A 31 16.03 6.33 10.16
C LEU A 31 15.22 7.58 9.87
N LEU A 32 13.99 7.69 10.41
CA LEU A 32 13.18 8.89 10.26
C LEU A 32 13.88 10.12 10.84
N ASN A 33 14.55 9.98 11.98
CA ASN A 33 15.30 11.08 12.60
C ASN A 33 16.47 11.53 11.72
N LEU A 34 17.28 10.59 11.25
CA LEU A 34 18.43 10.87 10.37
C LEU A 34 17.98 11.52 9.06
N ILE A 35 16.92 11.02 8.43
CA ILE A 35 16.36 11.59 7.20
C ILE A 35 15.82 13.01 7.45
N SER A 36 15.14 13.23 8.58
CA SER A 36 14.61 14.55 8.93
C SER A 36 15.72 15.58 9.17
N LYS A 37 16.85 15.15 9.73
CA LYS A 37 18.01 16.01 10.02
C LYS A 37 18.72 16.50 8.75
N HIS A 38 18.69 15.72 7.69
CA HIS A 38 19.35 16.07 6.43
C HIS A 38 18.50 16.97 5.51
N GLU A 39 17.25 17.31 5.87
CA GLU A 39 16.34 18.15 5.06
C GLU A 39 16.27 17.78 3.55
N MET A 40 16.63 16.55 3.17
CA MET A 40 16.86 16.20 1.77
C MET A 40 15.68 15.48 1.14
N ASP A 41 15.28 15.94 -0.04
CA ASP A 41 14.50 15.20 -1.01
C ASP A 41 15.06 13.77 -1.15
N ILE A 42 14.15 12.80 -1.08
CA ILE A 42 14.37 11.35 -1.06
C ILE A 42 14.98 10.90 -2.41
N THR A 43 16.24 11.25 -2.64
CA THR A 43 17.00 10.97 -3.86
C THR A 43 18.21 10.11 -3.51
N GLU A 44 18.80 9.44 -4.51
CA GLU A 44 19.88 8.45 -4.33
C GLU A 44 21.11 8.98 -3.56
N VAL A 45 21.38 10.30 -3.62
CA VAL A 45 22.49 10.95 -2.90
C VAL A 45 22.26 10.98 -1.38
N SER A 46 21.01 10.94 -0.92
CA SER A 46 20.64 10.95 0.50
C SER A 46 20.82 9.59 1.17
N LEU A 47 20.58 8.48 0.46
CA LEU A 47 20.60 7.13 1.04
C LEU A 47 22.00 6.73 1.53
N SER A 48 23.05 7.02 0.74
CA SER A 48 24.43 6.69 1.12
C SER A 48 24.88 7.43 2.39
N ALA A 49 24.45 8.68 2.57
CA ALA A 49 24.75 9.48 3.76
C ALA A 49 24.01 8.94 4.99
N VAL A 50 22.72 8.66 4.85
CA VAL A 50 21.88 8.09 5.91
C VAL A 50 22.39 6.70 6.33
N THR A 51 22.77 5.85 5.38
CA THR A 51 23.36 4.53 5.68
C THR A 51 24.66 4.68 6.48
N ASN A 52 25.54 5.63 6.15
CA ASN A 52 26.77 5.84 6.91
C ASN A 52 26.48 6.29 8.34
N GLU A 53 25.54 7.20 8.54
CA GLU A 53 25.17 7.68 9.88
C GLU A 53 24.46 6.60 10.70
N PHE A 54 23.59 5.80 10.08
CA PHE A 54 22.94 4.67 10.73
C PHE A 54 23.96 3.64 11.24
N ILE A 55 24.93 3.29 10.39
CA ILE A 55 26.01 2.36 10.76
C ILE A 55 26.97 2.97 11.79
N ALA A 56 27.26 4.28 11.70
CA ALA A 56 28.08 4.97 12.69
C ALA A 56 27.40 4.97 14.06
N TYR A 57 26.10 5.27 14.11
CA TYR A 57 25.32 5.23 15.34
C TYR A 57 25.33 3.83 15.96
N LEU A 58 25.10 2.77 15.16
CA LEU A 58 25.17 1.38 15.64
C LEU A 58 26.55 0.98 16.17
N ARG A 59 27.63 1.58 15.68
CA ARG A 59 29.00 1.31 16.19
C ARG A 59 29.31 2.05 17.49
N GLU A 60 28.60 3.13 17.79
CA GLU A 60 28.72 3.85 19.07
C GLU A 60 27.90 3.18 20.18
N LEU A 61 26.93 2.35 19.81
CA LEU A 61 26.19 1.43 20.68
C LEU A 61 27.03 0.18 20.98
N ASP A 62 28.09 0.34 21.75
CA ASP A 62 29.10 -0.70 22.04
C ASP A 62 28.79 -1.53 23.32
N ASP A 63 27.51 -1.68 23.69
CA ASP A 63 27.08 -2.61 24.74
C ASP A 63 26.46 -3.84 24.06
N ASP A 64 27.21 -4.95 24.02
CA ASP A 64 26.82 -6.21 23.35
C ASP A 64 25.43 -6.72 23.81
N GLU A 65 25.02 -6.40 25.05
CA GLU A 65 23.68 -6.73 25.59
C GLU A 65 22.53 -5.96 24.92
N GLU A 66 22.73 -4.71 24.51
CA GLU A 66 21.69 -3.91 23.82
C GLU A 66 21.56 -4.30 22.34
N LEU A 67 22.68 -4.68 21.71
CA LEU A 67 22.72 -5.11 20.31
C LEU A 67 22.18 -6.53 20.10
N ASP A 68 22.47 -7.47 21.00
CA ASP A 68 21.91 -8.84 20.95
C ASP A 68 20.37 -8.80 21.06
N GLN A 69 19.82 -7.80 21.75
CA GLN A 69 18.39 -7.57 21.86
C GLN A 69 17.79 -6.84 20.64
N ALA A 70 18.62 -6.33 19.72
CA ALA A 70 18.24 -5.46 18.61
C ALA A 70 18.43 -6.13 17.23
N SER A 71 18.04 -7.41 17.09
CA SER A 71 18.09 -8.16 15.81
C SER A 71 17.46 -7.41 14.62
N GLU A 72 16.44 -6.58 14.87
CA GLU A 72 15.77 -5.75 13.86
C GLU A 72 16.68 -4.66 13.27
N PHE A 73 17.58 -4.09 14.07
CA PHE A 73 18.54 -3.09 13.59
C PHE A 73 19.59 -3.71 12.67
N LEU A 74 20.03 -4.94 12.94
CA LEU A 74 20.99 -5.66 12.09
C LEU A 74 20.39 -5.99 10.71
N VAL A 75 19.13 -6.41 10.66
CA VAL A 75 18.44 -6.68 9.39
C VAL A 75 18.35 -5.40 8.56
N VAL A 76 17.97 -4.28 9.17
CA VAL A 76 17.88 -2.98 8.48
C VAL A 76 19.27 -2.49 8.06
N ALA A 77 20.29 -2.65 8.91
CA ALA A 77 21.67 -2.31 8.60
C ALA A 77 22.20 -3.08 7.37
N ALA A 78 21.98 -4.40 7.33
CA ALA A 78 22.37 -5.24 6.21
C ALA A 78 21.67 -4.79 4.91
N THR A 79 20.35 -4.56 4.98
CA THR A 79 19.58 -4.12 3.82
C THR A 79 20.08 -2.75 3.29
N LEU A 80 20.40 -1.81 4.18
CA LEU A 80 20.92 -0.50 3.78
C LEU A 80 22.34 -0.57 3.19
N LEU A 81 23.18 -1.47 3.69
CA LEU A 81 24.51 -1.72 3.14
C LEU A 81 24.42 -2.34 1.74
N ASP A 82 23.55 -3.33 1.54
CA ASP A 82 23.31 -3.97 0.24
C ASP A 82 22.85 -2.93 -0.80
N MET A 83 21.90 -2.07 -0.43
CA MET A 83 21.45 -0.96 -1.28
C MET A 83 22.59 0.01 -1.62
N LYS A 84 23.47 0.33 -0.66
CA LYS A 84 24.61 1.22 -0.90
C LYS A 84 25.63 0.59 -1.84
N VAL A 85 25.93 -0.70 -1.69
CA VAL A 85 26.85 -1.42 -2.58
C VAL A 85 26.29 -1.46 -4.00
N ALA A 86 25.02 -1.80 -4.15
CA ALA A 86 24.33 -1.82 -5.44
C ALA A 86 24.31 -0.45 -6.13
N GLY A 87 24.04 0.63 -5.39
CA GLY A 87 24.00 1.99 -5.93
C GLY A 87 25.37 2.57 -6.32
N LEU A 88 26.47 2.01 -5.81
CA LEU A 88 27.84 2.44 -6.14
C LEU A 88 28.50 1.61 -7.24
N LEU A 89 27.93 0.46 -7.60
CA LEU A 89 28.44 -0.38 -8.68
C LEU A 89 28.01 0.19 -10.04
N PRO A 90 28.91 0.23 -11.05
CA PRO A 90 28.54 0.66 -12.39
C PRO A 90 27.49 -0.31 -12.96
N GLN A 91 26.29 0.19 -13.22
CA GLN A 91 25.25 -0.60 -13.87
C GLN A 91 25.68 -0.84 -15.32
N GLY A 92 26.13 -2.06 -15.62
CA GLY A 92 26.29 -2.51 -16.99
C GLY A 92 24.94 -2.56 -17.71
N GLU A 93 24.93 -2.56 -19.03
CA GLU A 93 23.72 -2.57 -19.88
C GLU A 93 22.82 -3.82 -19.73
N LEU A 94 23.12 -4.71 -18.79
CA LEU A 94 22.35 -5.92 -18.49
C LEU A 94 21.63 -5.73 -17.15
N VAL A 95 20.33 -5.49 -17.21
CA VAL A 95 19.45 -5.50 -16.04
C VAL A 95 19.31 -6.96 -15.59
N ASP A 96 20.13 -7.35 -14.61
CA ASP A 96 20.04 -8.68 -13.97
C ASP A 96 18.82 -8.72 -13.03
N ALA A 97 18.25 -9.91 -12.82
CA ALA A 97 17.14 -10.14 -11.90
C ALA A 97 17.47 -9.69 -10.47
N GLU A 98 18.75 -9.77 -10.08
CA GLU A 98 19.24 -9.32 -8.78
C GLU A 98 19.19 -7.78 -8.64
N ALA A 99 19.45 -7.03 -9.72
CA ALA A 99 19.32 -5.57 -9.73
C ALA A 99 17.86 -5.11 -9.58
N VAL A 100 16.91 -5.86 -10.17
CA VAL A 100 15.47 -5.59 -10.02
C VAL A 100 15.01 -5.85 -8.59
N ALA A 101 15.40 -7.00 -8.00
CA ALA A 101 15.06 -7.34 -6.62
C ALA A 101 15.58 -6.31 -5.60
N LEU A 102 16.76 -5.72 -5.84
CA LEU A 102 17.32 -4.66 -5.01
C LEU A 102 16.52 -3.35 -5.08
N LEU A 103 16.01 -2.99 -6.27
CA LEU A 103 15.11 -1.84 -6.43
C LEU A 103 13.77 -2.07 -5.72
N GLU A 104 13.21 -3.27 -5.80
CA GLU A 104 11.99 -3.65 -5.07
C GLU A 104 12.19 -3.62 -3.55
N ALA A 105 13.32 -4.13 -3.06
CA ALA A 105 13.66 -4.09 -1.63
C ALA A 105 13.79 -2.66 -1.11
N ARG A 106 14.36 -1.75 -1.92
CA ARG A 106 14.42 -0.31 -1.65
C ARG A 106 13.03 0.29 -1.50
N ASP A 107 12.16 0.03 -2.48
CA ASP A 107 10.82 0.60 -2.50
C ASP A 107 9.97 0.05 -1.34
N LEU A 108 10.17 -1.23 -0.97
CA LEU A 108 9.55 -1.83 0.21
C LEU A 108 10.03 -1.18 1.52
N LEU A 109 11.33 -0.90 1.65
CA LEU A 109 11.88 -0.22 2.84
C LEU A 109 11.30 1.19 2.97
N PHE A 110 11.20 1.93 1.87
CA PHE A 110 10.58 3.25 1.87
C PHE A 110 9.09 3.21 2.19
N ALA A 111 8.34 2.24 1.65
CA ALA A 111 6.94 2.05 1.98
C ALA A 111 6.74 1.80 3.48
N ARG A 112 7.57 0.94 4.09
CA ARG A 112 7.54 0.68 5.54
C ARG A 112 7.90 1.92 6.36
N LEU A 113 8.88 2.70 5.91
CA LEU A 113 9.28 3.94 6.57
C LEU A 113 8.12 4.98 6.56
N LEU A 114 7.44 5.12 5.42
CA LEU A 114 6.28 6.01 5.28
C LEU A 114 5.11 5.54 6.16
N GLN A 115 4.87 4.24 6.20
CA GLN A 115 3.86 3.63 7.07
C GLN A 115 4.17 3.91 8.56
N TYR A 116 5.41 3.70 8.98
CA TYR A 116 5.84 3.99 10.35
C TYR A 116 5.67 5.48 10.69
N ARG A 117 6.04 6.39 9.77
CA ARG A 117 5.80 7.83 9.93
C ARG A 117 4.33 8.15 10.14
N ALA A 118 3.43 7.59 9.34
CA ALA A 118 1.99 7.80 9.46
C ALA A 118 1.48 7.36 10.85
N PHE A 119 1.91 6.19 11.33
CA PHE A 119 1.54 5.72 12.66
C PHE A 119 2.13 6.57 13.78
N LYS A 120 3.34 7.10 13.62
CA LYS A 120 3.96 8.01 14.58
C LYS A 120 3.17 9.31 14.69
N GLU A 121 2.73 9.87 13.57
CA GLU A 121 1.89 11.07 13.52
C GLU A 121 0.50 10.83 14.17
N VAL A 122 -0.13 9.70 13.86
CA VAL A 122 -1.40 9.30 14.48
C VAL A 122 -1.26 9.08 15.98
N SER A 123 -0.17 8.46 16.44
CA SER A 123 0.12 8.25 17.86
C SER A 123 0.27 9.59 18.60
N ALA A 124 0.97 10.55 18.00
CA ALA A 124 1.08 11.90 18.55
C ALA A 124 -0.28 12.64 18.59
N TRP A 125 -1.15 12.41 17.59
CA TRP A 125 -2.51 12.92 17.61
C TRP A 125 -3.34 12.30 18.74
N PHE A 126 -3.27 10.98 18.94
CA PHE A 126 -3.94 10.30 20.06
C PHE A 126 -3.46 10.84 21.40
N ALA A 127 -2.15 10.99 21.59
CA ALA A 127 -1.58 11.52 22.83
C ALA A 127 -2.14 12.93 23.15
N ARG A 128 -2.24 13.81 22.15
CA ARG A 128 -2.86 15.14 22.32
C ARG A 128 -4.35 15.04 22.67
N CYS A 129 -5.07 14.10 22.07
CA CYS A 129 -6.48 13.89 22.38
C CYS A 129 -6.67 13.39 23.82
N LEU A 130 -5.89 12.40 24.25
CA LEU A 130 -5.91 11.91 25.62
C LEU A 130 -5.60 13.04 26.61
N GLN A 131 -4.55 13.83 26.36
CA GLN A 131 -4.20 14.96 27.23
C GLN A 131 -5.31 16.01 27.33
N ARG A 132 -6.06 16.23 26.24
CA ARG A 132 -7.20 17.15 26.24
C ARG A 132 -8.38 16.60 27.06
N GLU A 133 -8.64 15.31 26.95
CA GLU A 133 -9.76 14.66 27.66
C GLU A 133 -9.41 14.29 29.10
N ASP A 134 -8.13 14.23 29.48
CA ASP A 134 -7.65 13.92 30.84
C ASP A 134 -8.26 14.83 31.92
N ARG A 135 -8.52 16.10 31.57
CA ARG A 135 -9.14 17.08 32.47
C ARG A 135 -10.67 17.05 32.47
N ARG A 136 -11.29 16.16 31.68
CA ARG A 136 -12.74 15.99 31.62
C ARG A 136 -13.15 14.83 32.50
N HIS A 137 -13.78 15.16 33.61
CA HIS A 137 -14.34 14.16 34.50
C HIS A 137 -15.84 14.03 34.26
N VAL A 138 -16.33 12.79 34.29
CA VAL A 138 -17.76 12.54 34.25
C VAL A 138 -18.41 13.16 35.49
N ARG A 139 -19.47 13.94 35.27
CA ARG A 139 -20.29 14.45 36.36
C ARG A 139 -21.26 13.35 36.81
N ALA A 140 -20.81 12.48 37.71
CA ALA A 140 -21.65 11.47 38.34
C ALA A 140 -22.53 12.09 39.45
N VAL A 141 -23.53 12.89 39.06
CA VAL A 141 -24.49 13.48 40.00
C VAL A 141 -25.75 12.63 40.05
N ARG A 142 -26.16 12.26 41.26
CA ARG A 142 -27.46 11.63 41.47
C ARG A 142 -28.57 12.58 41.06
N LEU A 143 -29.56 12.07 40.35
CA LEU A 143 -30.77 12.83 40.00
C LEU A 143 -31.37 13.42 41.28
N ASP A 144 -31.63 14.73 41.29
CA ASP A 144 -32.26 15.41 42.42
C ASP A 144 -33.60 14.74 42.77
N GLU A 145 -33.90 14.61 44.07
CA GLU A 145 -35.01 13.82 44.60
C GLU A 145 -36.35 14.25 44.00
N LYS A 146 -36.51 15.55 43.74
CA LYS A 146 -37.71 16.14 43.10
C LYS A 146 -37.95 15.64 41.68
N HIS A 147 -36.90 15.25 40.95
CA HIS A 147 -37.00 14.71 39.59
C HIS A 147 -37.13 13.18 39.61
N ARG A 148 -36.54 12.51 40.60
CA ARG A 148 -36.68 11.06 40.77
C ARG A 148 -38.13 10.66 41.05
N ARG A 149 -38.90 11.54 41.69
CA ARG A 149 -40.34 11.35 41.96
C ARG A 149 -41.24 11.74 40.78
N LYS A 150 -40.71 12.38 39.75
CA LYS A 150 -41.42 12.75 38.51
C LYS A 150 -41.07 11.78 37.37
N THR A 151 -40.93 10.50 37.66
CA THR A 151 -40.77 9.51 36.61
C THR A 151 -42.04 9.50 35.78
N PRO A 152 -41.98 9.70 34.45
CA PRO A 152 -43.15 9.55 33.61
C PRO A 152 -43.69 8.12 33.77
N GLU A 153 -45.01 7.98 33.69
CA GLU A 153 -45.64 6.67 33.73
C GLU A 153 -45.13 5.87 32.53
N LEU A 154 -44.53 4.71 32.82
CA LEU A 154 -44.00 3.84 31.78
C LEU A 154 -45.18 3.20 31.06
N VAL A 155 -45.60 3.81 29.95
CA VAL A 155 -46.56 3.21 29.03
C VAL A 155 -45.82 2.23 28.13
N TRP A 156 -45.79 0.97 28.55
CA TRP A 156 -45.20 -0.10 27.77
C TRP A 156 -46.21 -0.63 26.74
N SER A 157 -46.13 -0.13 25.51
CA SER A 157 -47.04 -0.50 24.41
C SER A 157 -46.56 -1.69 23.57
N LEU A 158 -45.37 -2.24 23.86
CA LEU A 158 -44.75 -3.30 23.07
C LEU A 158 -45.04 -4.68 23.66
N SER A 159 -45.33 -5.65 22.81
CA SER A 159 -45.41 -7.05 23.21
C SER A 159 -44.01 -7.67 23.34
N VAL A 160 -43.94 -8.89 23.88
CA VAL A 160 -42.69 -9.67 23.94
C VAL A 160 -42.16 -9.95 22.53
N ASP A 161 -43.05 -10.19 21.57
CA ASP A 161 -42.70 -10.44 20.17
C ASP A 161 -42.12 -9.19 19.50
N ASP A 162 -42.69 -8.01 19.78
CA ASP A 162 -42.16 -6.73 19.29
C ASP A 162 -40.75 -6.46 19.84
N PHE A 163 -40.52 -6.81 21.10
CA PHE A 163 -39.20 -6.68 21.73
C PHE A 163 -38.18 -7.61 21.09
N ALA A 164 -38.57 -8.85 20.77
CA ALA A 164 -37.74 -9.81 20.05
C ALA A 164 -37.39 -9.31 18.63
N ALA A 165 -38.34 -8.70 17.92
CA ALA A 165 -38.11 -8.12 16.61
C ALA A 165 -37.12 -6.95 16.64
N LEU A 166 -37.22 -6.06 17.64
CA LEU A 166 -36.28 -4.96 17.84
C LEU A 166 -34.87 -5.46 18.19
N ALA A 167 -34.77 -6.48 19.03
CA ALA A 167 -33.49 -7.10 19.37
C ALA A 167 -32.84 -7.71 18.12
N LEU A 168 -33.61 -8.43 17.29
CA LEU A 168 -33.13 -8.97 16.02
C LEU A 168 -32.56 -7.88 15.10
N LEU A 169 -33.23 -6.72 15.00
CA LEU A 169 -32.75 -5.60 14.19
C LEU A 169 -31.48 -4.97 14.77
N ALA A 170 -31.40 -4.80 16.09
CA ALA A 170 -30.25 -4.19 16.75
C ALA A 170 -28.99 -5.08 16.71
N PHE A 171 -29.17 -6.41 16.78
CA PHE A 171 -28.10 -7.40 16.73
C PHE A 171 -27.85 -7.95 15.31
N ALA A 172 -28.64 -7.54 14.32
CA ALA A 172 -28.38 -7.87 12.93
C ALA A 172 -26.97 -7.38 12.55
N PRO A 173 -26.14 -8.21 11.88
CA PRO A 173 -24.85 -7.79 11.39
C PRO A 173 -25.04 -6.54 10.52
N LYS A 174 -24.40 -5.44 10.91
CA LYS A 174 -24.38 -4.25 10.07
C LYS A 174 -23.60 -4.57 8.81
N GLU A 175 -24.05 -4.04 7.67
CA GLU A 175 -23.27 -4.12 6.45
C GLU A 175 -21.86 -3.58 6.73
N ILE A 176 -20.85 -4.35 6.35
CA ILE A 176 -19.46 -3.95 6.50
C ILE A 176 -19.31 -2.68 5.65
N PRO A 177 -18.90 -1.54 6.23
CA PRO A 177 -18.66 -0.34 5.45
C PRO A 177 -17.58 -0.65 4.43
N HIS A 178 -17.97 -0.69 3.15
CA HIS A 178 -17.04 -0.85 2.05
C HIS A 178 -16.41 0.52 1.78
N VAL A 179 -15.09 0.55 1.65
CA VAL A 179 -14.38 1.74 1.22
C VAL A 179 -14.57 1.83 -0.29
N GLY A 180 -15.22 2.88 -0.77
CA GLY A 180 -15.42 3.10 -2.21
C GLY A 180 -14.07 3.24 -2.91
N LEU A 181 -13.74 2.28 -3.78
CA LEU A 181 -12.47 2.23 -4.50
C LEU A 181 -12.47 3.14 -5.75
N ASP A 182 -13.53 3.91 -5.98
CA ASP A 182 -13.71 4.76 -7.18
C ASP A 182 -12.64 5.86 -7.30
N HIS A 183 -11.95 6.19 -6.20
CA HIS A 183 -10.83 7.13 -6.18
C HIS A 183 -9.47 6.47 -6.46
N LEU A 184 -9.39 5.14 -6.55
CA LEU A 184 -8.18 4.46 -6.97
C LEU A 184 -8.09 4.57 -8.49
N HIS A 185 -7.13 5.37 -8.97
CA HIS A 185 -6.67 5.37 -10.35
C HIS A 185 -5.94 4.04 -10.66
N ALA A 186 -6.65 2.93 -10.65
CA ALA A 186 -6.19 1.76 -11.40
C ALA A 186 -6.49 2.03 -12.89
N PRO A 187 -5.53 1.84 -13.81
CA PRO A 187 -5.87 1.79 -15.22
C PRO A 187 -6.89 0.66 -15.38
N LEU A 188 -8.15 1.00 -15.69
CA LEU A 188 -9.25 0.04 -15.85
C LEU A 188 -8.99 -0.99 -16.96
N VAL A 189 -7.95 -0.78 -17.77
CA VAL A 189 -7.62 -1.58 -18.94
C VAL A 189 -6.12 -1.81 -19.00
N SER A 190 -5.69 -3.06 -18.86
CA SER A 190 -4.28 -3.45 -19.03
C SER A 190 -3.91 -3.49 -20.52
N ILE A 191 -2.86 -2.76 -20.91
CA ILE A 191 -2.29 -2.79 -22.27
C ILE A 191 -1.81 -4.22 -22.61
N ARG A 192 -1.26 -4.93 -21.63
CA ARG A 192 -0.79 -6.33 -21.78
C ARG A 192 -1.92 -7.26 -22.18
N GLU A 193 -3.05 -7.18 -21.47
CA GLU A 193 -4.22 -8.01 -21.77
C GLU A 193 -4.78 -7.71 -23.17
N GLN A 194 -4.84 -6.42 -23.54
CA GLN A 194 -5.30 -6.03 -24.87
C GLN A 194 -4.33 -6.47 -25.98
N ALA A 195 -3.02 -6.45 -25.73
CA ALA A 195 -2.03 -6.96 -26.67
C ALA A 195 -2.20 -8.47 -26.92
N ALA A 196 -2.47 -9.26 -25.88
CA ALA A 196 -2.75 -10.70 -26.03
C ALA A 196 -3.97 -10.97 -26.94
N ILE A 197 -5.03 -10.17 -26.78
CA ILE A 197 -6.24 -10.27 -27.61
C ILE A 197 -5.92 -9.91 -29.06
N VAL A 198 -5.19 -8.82 -29.30
CA VAL A 198 -4.79 -8.39 -30.66
C VAL A 198 -3.94 -9.45 -31.34
N VAL A 199 -2.95 -10.04 -30.65
CA VAL A 199 -2.11 -11.13 -31.17
C VAL A 199 -2.97 -12.34 -31.55
N THR A 200 -3.92 -12.71 -30.69
CA THR A 200 -4.81 -13.87 -30.95
C THR A 200 -5.65 -13.65 -32.22
N LEU A 201 -6.18 -12.44 -32.40
CA LEU A 201 -6.98 -12.09 -33.58
C LEU A 201 -6.13 -12.05 -34.87
N LEU A 202 -4.92 -11.47 -34.81
CA LEU A 202 -3.99 -11.39 -35.94
C LEU A 202 -3.37 -12.74 -36.31
N ARG A 203 -3.28 -13.69 -35.37
CA ARG A 203 -2.86 -15.07 -35.68
C ARG A 203 -3.96 -15.89 -36.34
N ALA A 204 -5.22 -15.57 -36.05
CA ALA A 204 -6.37 -16.27 -36.62
C ALA A 204 -6.72 -15.79 -38.04
N ALA A 205 -6.33 -14.56 -38.41
CA ALA A 205 -6.62 -13.95 -39.70
C ALA A 205 -5.38 -13.30 -40.30
N GLU A 206 -5.12 -13.56 -41.59
CA GLU A 206 -3.92 -13.08 -42.30
C GLU A 206 -3.84 -11.54 -42.40
N THR A 207 -5.01 -10.89 -42.54
CA THR A 207 -5.17 -9.43 -42.54
C THR A 207 -6.40 -9.04 -41.75
N VAL A 208 -6.27 -8.07 -40.85
CA VAL A 208 -7.39 -7.53 -40.05
C VAL A 208 -7.34 -6.01 -40.05
N SER A 209 -8.48 -5.36 -40.20
CA SER A 209 -8.56 -3.90 -40.05
C SER A 209 -8.63 -3.50 -38.57
N PHE A 210 -8.11 -2.31 -38.22
CA PHE A 210 -8.25 -1.81 -36.86
C PHE A 210 -9.71 -1.63 -36.43
N ARG A 211 -10.62 -1.36 -37.38
CA ARG A 211 -12.07 -1.28 -37.12
C ARG A 211 -12.64 -2.62 -36.65
N GLU A 212 -12.21 -3.71 -37.26
CA GLU A 212 -12.60 -5.06 -36.83
C GLU A 212 -11.99 -5.40 -35.47
N LEU A 213 -10.74 -4.97 -35.21
CA LEU A 213 -10.12 -5.15 -33.90
C LEU A 213 -10.85 -4.41 -32.78
N VAL A 214 -11.62 -3.36 -33.04
CA VAL A 214 -12.38 -2.62 -32.00
C VAL A 214 -13.88 -2.84 -32.10
N ALA A 215 -14.33 -3.70 -33.01
CA ALA A 215 -15.75 -4.02 -33.16
C ALA A 215 -16.29 -4.67 -31.88
N GLY A 216 -17.44 -4.16 -31.40
CA GLY A 216 -18.11 -4.67 -30.19
C GLY A 216 -17.53 -4.16 -28.87
N VAL A 217 -16.55 -3.24 -28.89
CA VAL A 217 -16.02 -2.61 -27.68
C VAL A 217 -16.87 -1.39 -27.29
N SER A 218 -17.40 -1.37 -26.06
CA SER A 218 -18.21 -0.27 -25.54
C SER A 218 -17.41 0.81 -24.81
N GLU A 219 -16.22 0.49 -24.32
CA GLU A 219 -15.40 1.39 -23.50
C GLU A 219 -14.30 2.07 -24.33
N PRO A 220 -14.21 3.42 -24.33
CA PRO A 220 -13.16 4.14 -25.05
C PRO A 220 -11.74 3.76 -24.62
N GLY A 221 -11.55 3.42 -23.33
CA GLY A 221 -10.26 3.01 -22.80
C GLY A 221 -9.70 1.75 -23.47
N ILE A 222 -10.57 0.78 -23.79
CA ILE A 222 -10.19 -0.46 -24.48
C ILE A 222 -9.77 -0.16 -25.93
N VAL A 223 -10.45 0.76 -26.60
CA VAL A 223 -10.09 1.19 -27.97
C VAL A 223 -8.69 1.80 -28.00
N VAL A 224 -8.42 2.70 -27.05
CA VAL A 224 -7.10 3.35 -26.91
C VAL A 224 -6.03 2.31 -26.55
N ALA A 225 -6.31 1.41 -25.61
CA ALA A 225 -5.38 0.36 -25.21
C ALA A 225 -5.04 -0.57 -26.39
N ARG A 226 -6.02 -1.01 -27.19
CA ARG A 226 -5.77 -1.82 -28.40
C ARG A 226 -4.92 -1.07 -29.42
N PHE A 227 -5.13 0.23 -29.59
CA PHE A 227 -4.30 1.05 -30.47
C PHE A 227 -2.84 1.12 -29.99
N ILE A 228 -2.64 1.38 -28.69
CA ILE A 228 -1.30 1.38 -28.09
C ILE A 228 -0.65 0.00 -28.22
N SER A 229 -1.39 -1.08 -27.98
CA SER A 229 -0.89 -2.44 -28.19
C SER A 229 -0.41 -2.67 -29.62
N VAL A 230 -1.12 -2.16 -30.63
CA VAL A 230 -0.70 -2.25 -32.04
C VAL A 230 0.61 -1.49 -32.28
N LEU A 231 0.76 -0.28 -31.71
CA LEU A 231 1.98 0.50 -31.82
C LEU A 231 3.17 -0.17 -31.14
N GLU A 232 2.95 -0.75 -29.96
CA GLU A 232 3.97 -1.49 -29.24
C GLU A 232 4.39 -2.77 -29.98
N LEU A 233 3.43 -3.54 -30.50
CA LEU A 233 3.73 -4.72 -31.32
C LEU A 233 4.48 -4.34 -32.60
N TYR A 234 4.17 -3.20 -33.22
CA TYR A 234 4.94 -2.68 -34.35
C TYR A 234 6.36 -2.27 -33.94
N ARG A 235 6.52 -1.61 -32.78
CA ARG A 235 7.83 -1.24 -32.20
C ARG A 235 8.72 -2.47 -31.99
N HIS A 236 8.13 -3.59 -31.61
CA HIS A 236 8.81 -4.89 -31.47
C HIS A 236 8.91 -5.70 -32.77
N ALA A 237 8.58 -5.11 -33.92
CA ALA A 237 8.59 -5.76 -35.24
C ALA A 237 7.71 -7.03 -35.33
N ALA A 238 6.69 -7.15 -34.47
CA ALA A 238 5.80 -8.31 -34.42
C ALA A 238 4.69 -8.26 -35.47
N LEU A 239 4.25 -7.05 -35.81
CA LEU A 239 3.24 -6.79 -36.84
C LEU A 239 3.71 -5.71 -37.81
N SER A 240 3.10 -5.69 -38.98
CA SER A 240 3.18 -4.60 -39.96
C SER A 240 1.80 -4.00 -40.19
N PHE A 241 1.76 -2.72 -40.59
CA PHE A 241 0.51 -2.05 -40.91
C PHE A 241 0.63 -1.22 -42.20
N GLU A 242 -0.50 -1.10 -42.90
CA GLU A 242 -0.67 -0.21 -44.04
C GLU A 242 -1.80 0.80 -43.78
N GLN A 243 -1.53 2.06 -44.09
CA GLN A 243 -2.51 3.15 -44.06
C GLN A 243 -2.27 4.07 -45.28
N LEU A 244 -3.19 4.08 -46.25
CA LEU A 244 -3.02 4.84 -47.50
C LEU A 244 -3.24 6.35 -47.32
N GLU A 245 -4.15 6.74 -46.43
CA GLU A 245 -4.50 8.15 -46.16
C GLU A 245 -4.41 8.43 -44.66
N PRO A 246 -3.97 9.63 -44.23
CA PRO A 246 -3.97 10.00 -42.82
C PRO A 246 -5.36 9.83 -42.21
N LEU A 247 -5.45 9.15 -41.06
CA LEU A 247 -6.73 8.79 -40.40
C LEU A 247 -7.66 7.90 -41.24
N GLY A 248 -7.16 7.34 -42.35
CA GLY A 248 -7.82 6.33 -43.14
C GLY A 248 -7.78 4.95 -42.49
N GLU A 249 -8.25 3.95 -43.22
CA GLU A 249 -8.30 2.57 -42.74
C GLU A 249 -6.91 2.00 -42.46
N LEU A 250 -6.72 1.49 -41.23
CA LEU A 250 -5.48 0.88 -40.78
C LEU A 250 -5.60 -0.64 -40.94
N THR A 251 -4.87 -1.20 -41.89
CA THR A 251 -4.85 -2.65 -42.16
C THR A 251 -3.63 -3.26 -41.50
N LEU A 252 -3.81 -4.31 -40.72
CA LEU A 252 -2.78 -4.94 -39.90
C LEU A 252 -2.49 -6.35 -40.41
N ARG A 253 -1.20 -6.71 -40.39
CA ARG A 253 -0.71 -8.04 -40.78
C ARG A 253 0.29 -8.55 -39.77
N TRP A 254 0.15 -9.81 -39.39
CA TRP A 254 1.14 -10.48 -38.57
C TRP A 254 2.43 -10.70 -39.37
N ALA A 255 3.59 -10.33 -38.81
CA ALA A 255 4.87 -10.36 -39.52
C ALA A 255 5.99 -11.12 -38.78
N ALA A 256 5.79 -11.49 -37.51
CA ALA A 256 6.81 -12.17 -36.72
C ALA A 256 6.88 -13.69 -36.99
N ASP A 257 8.06 -14.15 -37.38
CA ASP A 257 8.45 -15.58 -37.42
C ASP A 257 8.86 -16.13 -36.04
N SER A 258 9.31 -15.28 -35.12
CA SER A 258 9.75 -15.65 -33.77
C SER A 258 9.16 -14.72 -32.70
N TRP A 259 7.90 -14.93 -32.33
CA TRP A 259 7.27 -14.24 -31.21
C TRP A 259 7.12 -15.18 -30.01
N SER A 260 7.66 -14.79 -28.85
CA SER A 260 7.49 -15.52 -27.59
C SER A 260 6.48 -14.82 -26.68
N ASP A 261 5.70 -15.61 -25.93
CA ASP A 261 4.75 -15.08 -24.92
C ASP A 261 5.47 -14.33 -23.79
N GLU A 262 6.77 -14.56 -23.60
CA GLU A 262 7.65 -13.84 -22.68
C GLU A 262 7.81 -12.35 -23.07
N THR A 263 7.80 -12.05 -24.37
CA THR A 263 7.80 -10.66 -24.89
C THR A 263 6.46 -9.97 -24.66
N LEU A 264 5.39 -10.75 -24.46
CA LEU A 264 4.07 -10.24 -24.12
C LEU A 264 4.00 -9.81 -22.65
N ALA A 265 4.78 -10.45 -21.77
CA ALA A 265 4.86 -10.08 -20.35
C ALA A 265 5.54 -8.73 -20.11
N THR A 266 6.49 -8.33 -20.97
CA THR A 266 7.22 -7.06 -20.86
C THR A 266 6.46 -5.87 -21.47
N LEU A 267 5.41 -6.11 -22.27
CA LEU A 267 4.56 -5.07 -22.85
C LEU A 267 3.80 -4.30 -21.77
N GLY A 268 3.91 -2.97 -21.79
CA GLY A 268 3.18 -2.07 -20.89
C GLY A 268 3.88 -1.73 -19.56
N ALA A 269 5.03 -2.34 -19.26
CA ALA A 269 5.78 -2.09 -18.02
C ALA A 269 6.18 -0.60 -17.82
N ASP A 270 6.32 0.15 -18.92
CA ASP A 270 6.65 1.57 -18.89
C ASP A 270 5.43 2.47 -18.59
N TYR A 271 4.20 1.96 -18.71
CA TYR A 271 2.94 2.71 -18.57
C TYR A 271 2.17 2.41 -17.27
N ASP A 272 2.54 1.35 -16.53
CA ASP A 272 1.99 1.00 -15.21
C ASP A 272 2.65 1.82 -14.06
N ARG A 273 3.37 2.90 -14.37
CA ARG A 273 3.99 3.83 -13.42
C ARG A 273 3.15 5.08 -13.14
#